data_AF-G0MPJ4-F1
#
_entry.id   AF-G0MPJ4-F1
#
_cell.length_a   1.000
_cell.length_b   1.000
_cell.length_c   1.000
_cell.angle_alpha   90.00
_cell.angle_beta   90.00
_cell.angle_gamma   90.00
#
_symmetry.space_group_name_H-M   'P 1'
#
loop_
_entity.id
_entity.type
_entity.pdbx_description
1 polymer ?
#
loop_
_entity_poly.entity_id
_entity_poly.type
_entity_poly.pdbx_seq_one_letter_code
_entity_poly.pdbx_strand_id
1 'polypeptide(L)'
;MGSSSSSGFTNPMSSIGAIGGKWTKCLHFWNGKQWVQVSDDKLFVFFGKELQAKEEIILSSEIRKYDLWWKPEWVANLHEYTIVKTTNWWWSFEKMSEGIFMQRFKSEQQARCSFAGKPRPFDNGQASKCVLAPNKETIMDVAEWIISRYPSFE
;
A
#
# COMPACT_ATOMS: atom_id res chain seq x y z
N MET A 1 26.19 -19.78 -47.55
CA MET A 1 24.75 -19.70 -47.91
C MET A 1 24.12 -20.95 -47.31
N GLY A 2 23.50 -20.92 -46.13
CA GLY A 2 22.12 -20.44 -45.87
C GLY A 2 21.15 -21.42 -46.55
N SER A 3 20.27 -22.18 -45.89
CA SER A 3 19.45 -21.86 -44.72
C SER A 3 18.91 -23.12 -44.02
N SER A 4 18.81 -23.07 -42.70
CA SER A 4 17.96 -23.94 -41.86
C SER A 4 16.55 -23.33 -41.77
N SER A 5 15.52 -24.16 -41.66
CA SER A 5 14.14 -23.69 -41.38
C SER A 5 13.45 -24.62 -40.39
N SER A 6 13.41 -24.21 -39.13
CA SER A 6 12.50 -24.74 -38.10
C SER A 6 11.61 -23.58 -37.65
N SER A 7 10.41 -23.48 -38.21
CA SER A 7 9.39 -22.51 -37.79
C SER A 7 8.69 -23.02 -36.53
N GLY A 8 9.22 -22.60 -35.38
CA GLY A 8 8.57 -22.74 -34.08
C GLY A 8 7.46 -21.69 -33.91
N PHE A 9 6.38 -22.12 -33.28
CA PHE A 9 5.26 -21.31 -32.84
C PHE A 9 5.73 -20.23 -31.85
N THR A 10 5.37 -18.96 -32.09
CA THR A 10 5.36 -17.94 -31.04
C THR A 10 4.06 -17.15 -31.10
N ASN A 11 3.18 -17.41 -30.12
CA ASN A 11 2.07 -16.54 -29.76
C ASN A 11 2.63 -15.18 -29.29
N PRO A 12 2.10 -14.04 -29.76
CA PRO A 12 2.39 -12.76 -29.14
C PRO A 12 1.62 -12.66 -27.81
N MET A 13 2.34 -12.82 -26.70
CA MET A 13 1.82 -12.54 -25.37
C MET A 13 1.66 -11.02 -25.23
N SER A 14 0.40 -10.59 -25.16
CA SER A 14 -0.03 -9.23 -24.92
C SER A 14 0.17 -8.79 -23.46
N SER A 15 0.19 -7.47 -23.29
CA SER A 15 0.13 -6.68 -22.05
C SER A 15 1.45 -6.32 -21.37
N ILE A 16 1.85 -5.06 -21.55
CA ILE A 16 2.55 -4.31 -20.51
C ILE A 16 1.68 -3.08 -20.25
N GLY A 17 0.83 -3.19 -19.22
CA GLY A 17 0.21 -2.02 -18.60
C GLY A 17 1.33 -1.09 -18.16
N ALA A 18 1.44 0.04 -18.85
CA ALA A 18 2.59 0.91 -18.74
C ALA A 18 2.51 1.80 -17.49
N ILE A 19 3.65 1.88 -16.80
CA ILE A 19 4.12 2.94 -15.90
C ILE A 19 3.51 2.97 -14.49
N GLY A 20 4.00 2.09 -13.61
CA GLY A 20 4.08 2.42 -12.19
C GLY A 20 5.10 3.56 -11.99
N GLY A 21 4.70 4.65 -11.33
CA GLY A 21 5.59 5.77 -11.04
C GLY A 21 6.88 5.33 -10.33
N LYS A 22 7.98 6.05 -10.58
CA LYS A 22 9.27 5.81 -9.92
C LYS A 22 9.10 6.02 -8.42
N TRP A 23 9.18 4.93 -7.66
CA TRP A 23 9.09 4.95 -6.20
C TRP A 23 10.15 5.87 -5.58
N THR A 24 9.74 6.75 -4.68
CA THR A 24 10.53 7.84 -4.07
C THR A 24 11.01 7.54 -2.65
N LYS A 25 10.89 6.29 -2.17
CA LYS A 25 11.33 5.85 -0.82
C LYS A 25 10.76 6.67 0.35
N CYS A 26 9.65 7.37 0.16
CA CYS A 26 9.05 8.16 1.21
C CYS A 26 7.66 7.66 1.61
N LEU A 27 7.37 7.81 2.89
CA LEU A 27 6.07 7.58 3.48
C LEU A 27 5.37 8.92 3.65
N HIS A 28 4.14 9.04 3.15
CA HIS A 28 3.31 10.22 3.34
C HIS A 28 2.29 9.90 4.43
N PHE A 29 2.41 10.55 5.60
CA PHE A 29 1.47 10.38 6.70
C PHE A 29 0.42 11.49 6.73
N TRP A 30 -0.86 11.13 6.79
CA TRP A 30 -1.93 12.10 7.02
C TRP A 30 -2.06 12.40 8.52
N ASN A 31 -1.75 13.63 8.91
CA ASN A 31 -1.85 14.04 10.32
C ASN A 31 -3.24 14.57 10.73
N GLY A 32 -4.25 14.43 9.86
CA GLY A 32 -5.58 15.02 10.05
C GLY A 32 -5.78 16.38 9.36
N LYS A 33 -4.71 17.02 8.89
CA LYS A 33 -4.76 18.33 8.21
C LYS A 33 -4.03 18.34 6.87
N GLN A 34 -2.86 17.71 6.82
CA GLN A 34 -2.01 17.66 5.63
C GLN A 34 -1.19 16.37 5.57
N TRP A 35 -0.65 16.10 4.39
CA TRP A 35 0.33 15.04 4.19
C TRP A 35 1.71 15.50 4.67
N VAL A 36 2.31 14.71 5.55
CA VAL A 36 3.68 14.90 6.02
C VAL A 36 4.54 13.81 5.41
N GLN A 37 5.57 14.19 4.68
CA GLN A 37 6.52 13.25 4.10
C GLN A 37 7.57 12.86 5.14
N VAL A 38 7.81 11.56 5.27
CA VAL A 38 8.79 10.95 6.17
C VAL A 38 9.79 10.17 5.31
N SER A 39 11.06 10.54 5.43
CA SER A 39 12.17 9.85 4.79
C SER A 39 12.46 8.50 5.46
N ASP A 40 13.06 7.58 4.71
CA ASP A 40 13.37 6.22 5.15
C ASP A 40 14.21 6.18 6.44
N ASP A 41 15.24 7.02 6.54
CA ASP A 41 16.10 7.19 7.72
C ASP A 41 15.36 7.61 9.00
N LYS A 42 14.16 8.21 8.85
CA LYS A 42 13.35 8.70 9.98
C LYS A 42 12.17 7.79 10.33
N LEU A 43 11.90 6.74 9.56
CA LEU A 43 10.71 5.90 9.77
C LEU A 43 10.64 5.29 11.17
N PHE A 44 11.72 4.68 11.67
CA PHE A 44 11.73 4.09 13.01
C PHE A 44 11.46 5.11 14.12
N VAL A 45 12.06 6.31 14.00
CA VAL A 45 11.84 7.40 14.97
C VAL A 45 10.40 7.89 14.89
N PHE A 46 9.86 8.04 13.68
CA PHE A 46 8.50 8.48 13.46
C PHE A 46 7.47 7.52 14.06
N PHE A 47 7.54 6.23 13.73
CA PHE A 47 6.64 5.23 14.31
C PHE A 47 6.82 5.10 15.83
N GLY A 48 8.06 5.04 16.30
CA GLY A 48 8.36 4.79 17.70
C GLY A 48 8.07 5.96 18.64
N LYS A 49 8.47 7.18 18.26
CA LYS A 49 8.38 8.38 19.12
C LYS A 49 7.19 9.27 18.79
N GLU A 50 6.99 9.59 17.51
CA GLU A 50 5.93 10.54 17.13
C GLU A 50 4.55 9.89 17.16
N LEU A 51 4.44 8.68 16.61
CA LEU A 51 3.19 7.93 16.61
C LEU A 51 2.97 7.12 17.89
N GLN A 52 4.02 6.93 18.70
CA GLN A 52 4.03 6.11 19.93
C GLN A 52 3.55 4.68 19.68
N ALA A 53 3.96 4.10 18.55
CA ALA A 53 3.40 2.87 18.03
C ALA A 53 4.27 1.63 18.30
N LYS A 54 5.37 1.77 19.07
CA LYS A 54 6.37 0.71 19.30
C LYS A 54 5.77 -0.58 19.88
N GLU A 55 4.72 -0.46 20.69
CA GLU A 55 4.05 -1.59 21.35
C GLU A 55 2.75 -2.00 20.64
N GLU A 56 2.46 -1.42 19.47
CA GLU A 56 1.27 -1.78 18.70
C GLU A 56 1.46 -3.11 17.97
N ILE A 57 0.73 -4.12 18.44
CA ILE A 57 0.69 -5.45 17.84
C ILE A 57 -0.34 -5.46 16.71
N ILE A 58 0.02 -6.04 15.58
CA ILE A 58 -0.89 -6.27 14.47
C ILE A 58 -1.81 -7.45 14.79
N LEU A 59 -3.12 -7.23 14.70
CA LEU A 59 -4.15 -8.22 14.96
C LEU A 59 -4.68 -8.86 13.67
N SER A 60 -4.78 -8.07 12.60
CA SER A 60 -5.18 -8.54 11.28
C SER A 60 -4.81 -7.53 10.20
N SER A 61 -4.60 -8.01 8.99
CA SER A 61 -4.45 -7.19 7.79
C SER A 61 -5.47 -7.59 6.73
N GLU A 62 -5.85 -6.64 5.89
CA GLU A 62 -6.84 -6.85 4.86
C GLU A 62 -6.51 -6.01 3.64
N ILE A 63 -6.40 -6.65 2.48
CA ILE A 63 -6.23 -5.96 1.20
C ILE A 63 -7.63 -5.77 0.61
N ARG A 64 -7.96 -4.52 0.28
CA ARG A 64 -9.25 -4.12 -0.30
C ARG A 64 -9.04 -3.37 -1.61
N LYS A 65 -10.11 -3.22 -2.39
CA LYS A 65 -10.10 -2.54 -3.68
C LYS A 65 -11.24 -1.51 -3.76
N TYR A 66 -10.98 -0.40 -4.43
CA TYR A 66 -12.03 0.55 -4.80
C TYR A 66 -11.87 1.02 -6.24
N ASP A 67 -12.97 1.45 -6.84
CA ASP A 67 -12.98 1.92 -8.22
C ASP A 67 -12.38 3.33 -8.34
N LEU A 68 -11.48 3.52 -9.30
CA LEU A 68 -11.01 4.84 -9.69
C LEU A 68 -12.04 5.46 -10.65
N TRP A 69 -12.89 6.35 -10.15
CA TRP A 69 -14.07 6.94 -10.84
C TRP A 69 -13.82 7.68 -12.16
N TRP A 70 -12.58 7.77 -12.65
CA TRP A 70 -12.19 8.74 -13.68
C TRP A 70 -11.78 8.14 -15.04
N LYS A 71 -12.01 6.83 -15.30
CA LYS A 71 -11.71 6.24 -16.61
C LYS A 71 -12.76 5.23 -17.10
N PRO A 72 -12.97 5.11 -18.43
CA PRO A 72 -14.08 4.34 -19.00
C PRO A 72 -13.95 2.82 -18.79
N GLU A 73 -15.11 2.15 -18.75
CA GLU A 73 -15.45 0.80 -18.27
C GLU A 73 -14.66 -0.41 -18.85
N TRP A 74 -13.74 -0.20 -19.79
CA TRP A 74 -13.06 -1.28 -20.52
C TRP A 74 -11.72 -1.71 -19.90
N VAL A 75 -11.29 -1.07 -18.81
CA VAL A 75 -10.15 -1.49 -18.00
C VAL A 75 -10.56 -1.38 -16.54
N ALA A 76 -10.59 -2.48 -15.80
CA ALA A 76 -10.87 -2.48 -14.36
C ALA A 76 -9.80 -1.65 -13.62
N ASN A 77 -10.06 -0.36 -13.43
CA ASN A 77 -9.16 0.57 -12.73
C ASN A 77 -9.41 0.48 -11.23
N LEU A 78 -9.06 -0.68 -10.66
CA LEU A 78 -9.13 -0.92 -9.22
C LEU A 78 -7.87 -0.39 -8.56
N HIS A 79 -8.04 0.45 -7.53
CA HIS A 79 -6.95 0.82 -6.63
C HIS A 79 -6.97 -0.09 -5.41
N GLU A 80 -5.81 -0.68 -5.08
CA GLU A 80 -5.66 -1.54 -3.92
C GLU A 80 -5.16 -0.75 -2.72
N TYR A 81 -5.71 -1.03 -1.55
CA TYR A 81 -5.25 -0.48 -0.28
C TYR A 81 -5.27 -1.54 0.80
N THR A 82 -4.37 -1.42 1.77
CA THR A 82 -4.27 -2.34 2.89
C THR A 82 -4.79 -1.66 4.15
N ILE A 83 -5.64 -2.36 4.89
CA ILE A 83 -6.06 -1.99 6.23
C ILE A 83 -5.34 -2.90 7.21
N VAL A 84 -4.76 -2.31 8.25
CA VAL A 84 -4.10 -3.06 9.32
C VAL A 84 -4.77 -2.68 10.63
N LYS A 85 -5.37 -3.68 11.28
CA LYS A 85 -5.88 -3.53 12.63
C LYS A 85 -4.74 -3.79 13.61
N THR A 86 -4.47 -2.83 14.48
CA THR A 86 -3.58 -3.02 15.63
C THR A 86 -4.37 -3.02 16.93
N THR A 87 -3.67 -3.21 18.05
CA THR A 87 -4.23 -3.05 19.41
C THR A 87 -4.86 -1.68 19.66
N ASN A 88 -4.35 -0.62 19.01
CA ASN A 88 -4.71 0.77 19.33
C ASN A 88 -5.41 1.52 18.20
N TRP A 89 -5.22 1.09 16.95
CA TRP A 89 -5.64 1.83 15.76
C TRP A 89 -6.03 0.94 14.60
N TRP A 90 -6.76 1.55 13.67
CA TRP A 90 -6.96 1.04 12.32
C TRP A 90 -6.11 1.88 11.38
N TRP A 91 -5.10 1.25 10.80
CA TRP A 91 -4.21 1.87 9.82
C TRP A 91 -4.70 1.59 8.41
N SER A 92 -4.44 2.52 7.52
CA SER A 92 -4.69 2.36 6.09
C SER A 92 -3.44 2.78 5.33
N PHE A 93 -3.03 1.93 4.39
CA PHE A 93 -1.84 2.06 3.57
C PHE A 93 -2.20 1.96 2.08
N GLU A 94 -1.71 2.89 1.28
CA GLU A 94 -1.94 2.96 -0.16
C GLU A 94 -0.65 3.22 -0.92
N LYS A 95 -0.41 2.46 -1.98
CA LYS A 95 0.71 2.72 -2.87
C LYS A 95 0.24 3.67 -3.99
N MET A 96 0.80 4.87 -3.99
CA MET A 96 0.59 5.87 -5.04
C MET A 96 1.86 6.00 -5.89
N SER A 97 1.79 6.82 -6.96
CA SER A 97 2.96 7.13 -7.79
C SER A 97 4.09 7.83 -7.02
N GLU A 98 3.74 8.56 -5.96
CA GLU A 98 4.65 9.40 -5.17
C GLU A 98 5.17 8.72 -3.91
N GLY A 99 4.74 7.51 -3.58
CA GLY A 99 5.10 6.89 -2.29
C GLY A 99 3.98 6.04 -1.70
N ILE A 100 4.19 5.59 -0.45
CA ILE A 100 3.15 4.94 0.35
C ILE A 100 2.49 6.04 1.15
N PHE A 101 1.17 6.09 1.06
CA PHE A 101 0.33 6.99 1.81
C PHE A 101 -0.25 6.21 2.99
N MET A 102 -0.12 6.77 4.18
CA MET A 102 -0.51 6.14 5.42
C MET A 102 -1.32 7.09 6.28
N GLN A 103 -2.30 6.53 6.98
CA GLN A 103 -3.15 7.24 7.91
C GLN A 103 -3.67 6.25 8.97
N ARG A 104 -4.14 6.77 10.11
CA ARG A 104 -4.68 5.95 11.19
C ARG A 104 -5.97 6.52 11.74
N PHE A 105 -6.85 5.62 12.18
CA PHE A 105 -8.20 5.94 12.64
C PHE A 105 -8.57 5.12 13.87
N LYS A 106 -9.54 5.61 14.64
CA LYS A 106 -10.11 4.86 15.76
C LYS A 106 -11.19 3.87 15.34
N SER A 107 -11.68 3.94 14.09
CA SER A 107 -12.68 3.01 13.58
C SER A 107 -12.28 2.35 12.26
N GLU A 108 -12.70 1.09 12.11
CA GLU A 108 -12.57 0.32 10.87
C GLU A 108 -13.25 1.02 9.71
N GLN A 109 -14.47 1.53 9.94
CA GLN A 109 -15.25 2.21 8.91
C GLN A 109 -14.51 3.44 8.36
N GLN A 110 -13.85 4.23 9.21
CA GLN A 110 -13.05 5.36 8.73
C GLN A 110 -11.83 4.90 7.93
N ALA A 111 -11.11 3.87 8.40
CA ALA A 111 -10.00 3.30 7.64
C ALA A 111 -10.43 2.75 6.27
N ARG A 112 -11.63 2.17 6.21
CA ARG A 112 -12.25 1.66 4.99
C ARG A 112 -12.74 2.73 4.05
N CYS A 113 -13.35 3.80 4.57
CA CYS A 113 -14.14 4.71 3.76
C CYS A 113 -13.53 6.11 3.65
N SER A 114 -12.38 6.40 4.26
CA SER A 114 -11.75 7.72 4.20
C SER A 114 -10.31 7.66 3.73
N PHE A 115 -9.90 8.68 2.95
CA PHE A 115 -8.52 8.94 2.54
C PHE A 115 -8.27 10.45 2.54
N ALA A 116 -7.26 10.91 3.28
CA ALA A 116 -6.96 12.33 3.45
C ALA A 116 -8.15 13.18 3.99
N GLY A 117 -8.99 12.60 4.85
CA GLY A 117 -10.21 13.25 5.35
C GLY A 117 -11.35 13.35 4.32
N LYS A 118 -11.19 12.78 3.12
CA LYS A 118 -12.24 12.69 2.10
C LYS A 118 -12.81 11.28 2.05
N PRO A 119 -14.10 11.11 1.69
CA PRO A 119 -14.64 9.79 1.42
C PRO A 119 -13.88 9.11 0.28
N ARG A 120 -13.57 7.82 0.44
CA ARG A 120 -13.10 7.00 -0.68
C ARG A 120 -14.24 6.81 -1.68
N PRO A 121 -13.91 6.67 -2.97
CA PRO A 121 -14.87 6.17 -3.93
C PRO A 121 -15.29 4.74 -3.56
N PHE A 122 -16.46 4.33 -4.05
CA PHE A 122 -17.16 3.09 -3.72
C PHE A 122 -16.21 1.90 -3.45
N ASP A 123 -16.11 1.48 -2.19
CA ASP A 123 -15.42 0.25 -1.81
C ASP A 123 -16.22 -0.92 -2.42
N ASN A 124 -15.57 -1.70 -3.27
CA ASN A 124 -16.25 -2.73 -4.05
C ASN A 124 -16.61 -3.98 -3.22
N GLY A 125 -16.35 -3.96 -1.91
CA GLY A 125 -16.65 -5.06 -1.01
C GLY A 125 -15.64 -6.21 -1.06
N GLN A 126 -14.74 -6.23 -2.07
CA GLN A 126 -13.77 -7.30 -2.25
C GLN A 126 -12.62 -7.12 -1.26
N ALA A 127 -12.44 -8.13 -0.41
CA ALA A 127 -11.40 -8.15 0.60
C ALA A 127 -10.70 -9.50 0.63
N SER A 128 -9.37 -9.45 0.63
CA SER A 128 -8.54 -10.58 1.01
C SER A 128 -8.03 -10.31 2.42
N LYS A 129 -8.58 -11.04 3.39
CA LYS A 129 -8.25 -10.87 4.81
C LYS A 129 -7.19 -11.89 5.23
N CYS A 130 -6.14 -11.42 5.87
CA CYS A 130 -5.16 -12.23 6.56
C CYS A 130 -5.30 -11.99 8.07
N VAL A 131 -5.58 -13.05 8.83
CA VAL A 131 -5.54 -12.99 10.29
C VAL A 131 -4.15 -13.46 10.70
N LEU A 132 -3.43 -12.58 11.38
CA LEU A 132 -2.06 -12.85 11.82
C LEU A 132 -2.09 -13.51 13.19
N ALA A 133 -1.13 -14.39 13.44
CA ALA A 133 -1.02 -15.00 14.76
C ALA A 133 -0.71 -13.91 15.80
N PRO A 134 -1.36 -13.92 16.98
CA PRO A 134 -1.16 -12.90 17.99
C PRO A 134 0.32 -12.82 18.42
N ASN A 135 0.79 -11.59 18.64
CA ASN A 135 2.12 -11.25 19.19
C ASN A 135 3.34 -11.56 18.29
N LYS A 136 3.15 -11.79 16.99
CA LYS A 136 4.27 -12.02 16.06
C LYS A 136 4.68 -10.80 15.27
N GLU A 137 3.73 -9.96 14.89
CA GLU A 137 4.00 -8.81 14.03
C GLU A 137 3.57 -7.51 14.71
N THR A 138 4.41 -6.48 14.60
CA THR A 138 4.19 -5.14 15.12
C THR A 138 4.11 -4.14 13.98
N ILE A 139 3.56 -2.96 14.25
CA ILE A 139 3.57 -1.89 13.25
C ILE A 139 5.00 -1.43 12.88
N MET A 140 6.00 -1.69 13.74
CA MET A 140 7.40 -1.42 13.44
C MET A 140 7.91 -2.29 12.28
N ASP A 141 7.36 -3.49 12.12
CA ASP A 141 7.72 -4.40 11.03
C ASP A 141 7.27 -3.84 9.67
N VAL A 142 6.22 -2.99 9.66
CA VAL A 142 5.83 -2.24 8.46
C VAL A 142 6.89 -1.20 8.11
N ALA A 143 7.46 -0.50 9.11
CA ALA A 143 8.55 0.43 8.87
C ALA A 143 9.79 -0.29 8.31
N GLU A 144 10.16 -1.44 8.89
CA GLU A 144 11.25 -2.29 8.40
C GLU A 144 10.97 -2.80 6.98
N TRP A 145 9.74 -3.22 6.70
CA TRP A 145 9.31 -3.65 5.37
C TRP A 145 9.43 -2.53 4.32
N ILE A 146 9.04 -1.29 4.66
CA ILE A 146 9.18 -0.13 3.75
C ILE A 146 10.65 0.11 3.41
N ILE A 147 11.55 0.00 4.39
CA ILE A 147 12.99 0.22 4.23
C ILE A 147 13.63 -0.92 3.42
N SER A 148 13.36 -2.17 3.81
CA SER A 148 14.01 -3.36 3.26
C SER A 148 13.60 -3.71 1.84
N ARG A 149 12.38 -3.37 1.42
CA ARG A 149 11.88 -3.75 0.08
C ARG A 149 12.61 -3.05 -1.06
N TYR A 150 13.38 -1.98 -0.77
CA TYR A 150 14.17 -1.26 -1.77
C TYR A 150 15.48 -0.76 -1.15
N PRO A 151 16.50 -1.63 -0.99
CA PRO A 151 17.81 -1.22 -0.51
C PRO A 151 18.33 -0.04 -1.33
N SER A 152 19.00 0.89 -0.66
CA SER A 152 19.79 1.94 -1.31
C SER A 152 20.80 1.25 -2.22
N PHE A 153 20.57 1.31 -3.53
CA PHE A 153 21.66 1.17 -4.48
C PHE A 153 22.47 2.46 -4.33
N GLU A 154 23.53 2.37 -3.52
CA GLU A 154 24.62 3.34 -3.51
C GLU A 154 25.39 3.29 -4.83
#